data_AF-A0A0N5CGV0-F1
#
_entry.id   AF-A0A0N5CGV0-F1
#
_cell.length_a   1.000
_cell.length_b   1.000
_cell.length_c   1.000
_cell.angle_alpha   90.00
_cell.angle_beta   90.00
_cell.angle_gamma   90.00
#
_symmetry.space_group_name_H-M   'P 1'
#
loop_
_entity.id
_entity.type
_entity.pdbx_description
1 polymer ?
#
loop_
_entity_poly.entity_id
_entity_poly.type
_entity_poly.pdbx_seq_one_letter_code
_entity_poly.pdbx_strand_id
1 'polypeptide(L)'
;MIAASDGSSGKDSLGKAILVELRIQNDIYHLQGSLEGKKVHHLERDLTHMDMELEALLFNAIITHNMPAICIVDSEALIPMWENLMNTDKSEEPRSRRRRILDIVKQCELEKTSIMWLPRNSIILMDEVDKLAKNA
;
A
#
# COMPACT_ATOMS: atom_id res chain seq x y z
N MET A 1 -10.37 -12.86 -3.68
CA MET A 1 -9.74 -12.26 -2.49
C MET A 1 -9.83 -10.76 -2.63
N ILE A 2 -10.08 -10.05 -1.53
CA ILE A 2 -10.07 -8.58 -1.51
C ILE A 2 -8.97 -8.18 -0.55
N ALA A 3 -8.17 -7.18 -0.90
CA ALA A 3 -7.18 -6.65 0.01
C ALA A 3 -7.30 -5.14 0.08
N ALA A 4 -7.24 -4.58 1.27
CA ALA A 4 -7.22 -3.15 1.52
C ALA A 4 -5.84 -2.72 2.00
N SER A 5 -5.43 -1.51 1.64
CA SER A 5 -4.20 -0.90 2.13
C SER A 5 -4.42 0.57 2.40
N ASP A 6 -3.84 1.07 3.49
CA ASP A 6 -3.84 2.49 3.84
C ASP A 6 -2.50 2.88 4.47
N GLY A 7 -2.15 4.15 4.32
CA GLY A 7 -0.95 4.76 4.87
C GLY A 7 -1.30 6.02 5.64
N SER A 8 -0.87 6.15 6.88
CA SER A 8 -1.06 7.33 7.72
C SER A 8 0.23 8.13 7.85
N SER A 9 0.13 9.46 7.83
CA SER A 9 1.24 10.34 8.21
C SER A 9 0.79 11.36 9.25
N GLY A 10 1.27 11.21 10.48
CA GLY A 10 1.11 12.16 11.57
C GLY A 10 2.25 13.18 11.64
N LYS A 11 2.20 14.06 12.64
CA LYS A 11 3.25 15.07 12.89
C LYS A 11 4.61 14.40 13.13
N ASP A 12 4.63 13.34 13.95
CA ASP A 12 5.85 12.64 14.38
C ASP A 12 5.86 11.14 14.04
N SER A 13 4.75 10.61 13.52
CA SER A 13 4.57 9.19 13.19
C SER A 13 4.27 8.97 11.70
N LEU A 14 4.68 7.81 11.20
CA LEU A 14 4.32 7.23 9.92
C LEU A 14 3.75 5.85 10.19
N GLY A 15 2.64 5.53 9.56
CA GLY A 15 2.04 4.21 9.67
C GLY A 15 1.63 3.72 8.30
N LYS A 16 1.74 2.42 8.08
CA LYS A 16 1.11 1.78 6.92
C LYS A 16 0.56 0.44 7.32
N ALA A 17 -0.58 0.10 6.77
CA ALA A 17 -1.25 -1.14 7.06
C ALA A 17 -1.84 -1.77 5.81
N ILE A 18 -2.00 -3.08 5.90
CA ILE A 18 -2.71 -3.90 4.94
C ILE A 18 -3.69 -4.79 5.70
N LEU A 19 -4.79 -5.10 5.03
CA LEU A 19 -5.80 -6.01 5.52
C LEU A 19 -6.33 -6.82 4.34
N VAL A 20 -6.10 -8.13 4.36
CA VAL A 20 -6.53 -9.06 3.31
C VAL A 20 -7.71 -9.86 3.81
N GLU A 21 -8.83 -9.79 3.10
CA GLU A 21 -10.01 -10.63 3.31
C GLU A 21 -9.98 -11.84 2.36
N LEU A 22 -9.85 -13.00 2.97
CA LEU A 22 -9.91 -14.31 2.33
C LEU A 22 -11.26 -14.95 2.62
N ARG A 23 -12.03 -15.23 1.56
CA ARG A 23 -13.26 -16.01 1.65
C ARG A 23 -12.99 -17.43 1.20
N ILE A 24 -13.12 -18.38 2.12
CA ILE A 24 -12.96 -19.81 1.84
C ILE A 24 -14.30 -20.47 2.18
N GLN A 25 -14.97 -20.99 1.16
CA GLN A 25 -16.34 -21.50 1.28
C GLN A 25 -17.28 -20.42 1.83
N ASN A 26 -17.80 -20.58 3.06
CA ASN A 26 -18.69 -19.63 3.73
C ASN A 26 -17.99 -18.84 4.85
N ASP A 27 -16.71 -19.12 5.11
CA ASP A 27 -15.96 -18.49 6.17
C ASP A 27 -15.13 -17.31 5.66
N ILE A 28 -14.98 -16.28 6.51
CA ILE A 28 -14.19 -15.09 6.25
C ILE A 28 -12.98 -15.11 7.18
N TYR A 29 -11.79 -14.98 6.58
CA TYR A 29 -10.51 -14.90 7.27
C TYR A 29 -9.86 -13.55 6.99
N HIS A 30 -9.31 -12.92 8.02
CA HIS A 30 -8.59 -11.66 7.90
C HIS A 30 -7.11 -11.87 8.18
N LEU A 31 -6.26 -11.52 7.21
CA LEU A 31 -4.82 -11.43 7.38
C LEU A 31 -4.47 -9.94 7.43
N GLN A 32 -3.96 -9.47 8.56
CA GLN A 32 -3.59 -8.07 8.74
C GLN A 32 -2.10 -7.92 9.02
N GLY A 33 -1.54 -6.81 8.55
CA GLY A 33 -0.16 -6.43 8.84
C GLY A 33 -0.05 -4.92 8.92
N SER A 34 0.71 -4.44 9.89
CA SER A 34 1.01 -3.02 10.03
C SER A 34 2.50 -2.83 10.31
N LEU A 35 3.03 -1.69 9.88
CA LEU A 35 4.41 -1.30 10.13
C LEU A 35 4.44 0.13 10.67
N GLU A 36 4.89 0.28 11.91
CA GLU A 36 5.21 1.58 12.53
C GLU A 36 6.50 2.15 11.92
N GLY A 37 6.50 3.45 11.67
CA GLY A 37 7.70 4.23 11.46
C GLY A 37 7.71 5.48 12.35
N LYS A 38 8.82 5.73 13.05
CA LYS A 38 9.08 7.04 13.65
C LYS A 38 9.80 7.89 12.63
N LYS A 39 9.37 9.14 12.41
CA LYS A 39 10.10 10.07 11.53
C LYS A 39 11.47 10.38 12.14
N VAL A 40 12.51 9.66 11.73
CA VAL A 40 13.89 9.95 12.14
C VAL A 40 14.40 11.10 11.27
N HIS A 41 14.83 12.16 11.93
CA HIS A 41 15.08 13.46 11.33
C HIS A 41 15.98 13.39 10.07
N HIS A 42 15.74 14.35 9.17
CA HIS A 42 16.34 14.64 7.85
C HIS A 42 16.02 13.71 6.67
N LEU A 43 15.88 12.38 6.83
CA LEU A 43 15.56 11.50 5.68
C LEU A 43 14.07 11.19 5.51
N GLU A 44 13.32 11.18 6.61
CA GLU A 44 11.90 10.82 6.63
C GLU A 44 10.96 12.03 6.83
N ARG A 45 11.55 13.23 6.96
CA ARG A 45 10.83 14.48 7.19
C ARG A 45 9.96 14.89 5.99
N ASP A 46 10.38 14.47 4.80
CA ASP A 46 9.72 14.78 3.53
C ASP A 46 8.73 13.67 3.09
N LEU A 47 8.54 12.63 3.92
CA LEU A 47 7.58 11.57 3.59
C LEU A 47 6.16 12.06 3.76
N THR A 48 5.44 12.01 2.64
CA THR A 48 4.05 12.43 2.54
C THR A 48 3.11 11.28 2.89
N HIS A 49 1.85 11.61 3.16
CA HIS A 49 0.76 10.64 3.25
C HIS A 49 0.73 9.71 2.04
N MET A 50 0.87 10.26 0.83
CA MET A 50 0.90 9.49 -0.42
C MET A 50 2.08 8.53 -0.53
N ASP A 51 3.23 8.86 0.06
CA ASP A 51 4.37 7.94 0.10
C ASP A 51 4.08 6.71 0.97
N MET A 52 3.32 6.87 2.06
CA MET A 52 2.90 5.76 2.91
C MET A 52 1.82 4.92 2.24
N GLU A 53 0.87 5.57 1.59
CA GLU A 53 -0.18 4.91 0.81
C GLU A 53 0.39 4.08 -0.34
N LEU A 54 1.36 4.63 -1.09
CA LEU A 54 2.01 3.89 -2.18
C LEU A 54 2.80 2.69 -1.65
N GLU A 55 3.49 2.84 -0.53
CA GLU A 55 4.20 1.71 0.09
C GLU A 55 3.23 0.67 0.67
N ALA A 56 2.12 1.07 1.28
CA ALA A 56 1.10 0.14 1.77
C ALA A 56 0.56 -0.73 0.61
N LEU A 57 0.25 -0.10 -0.52
CA LEU A 57 -0.18 -0.78 -1.74
C LEU A 57 0.91 -1.71 -2.29
N LEU A 58 2.17 -1.30 -2.29
CA LEU A 58 3.30 -2.17 -2.69
C LEU A 58 3.38 -3.42 -1.81
N PHE A 59 3.29 -3.26 -0.48
CA PHE A 59 3.29 -4.38 0.45
C PHE A 59 2.12 -5.33 0.21
N ASN A 60 0.95 -4.77 -0.06
CA ASN A 60 -0.23 -5.54 -0.41
C ASN A 60 0.01 -6.36 -1.69
N ALA A 61 0.49 -5.72 -2.75
CA ALA A 61 0.82 -6.36 -4.02
C ALA A 61 1.84 -7.50 -3.87
N ILE A 62 2.85 -7.35 -3.00
CA ILE A 62 3.83 -8.41 -2.71
C ILE A 62 3.17 -9.62 -2.06
N ILE A 63 2.35 -9.40 -1.04
CA ILE A 63 1.71 -10.49 -0.29
C ILE A 63 0.67 -11.21 -1.14
N THR A 64 -0.02 -10.48 -2.02
CA THR A 64 -1.03 -11.05 -2.92
C THR A 64 -0.47 -11.46 -4.28
N HIS A 65 0.84 -11.38 -4.52
CA HIS A 65 1.41 -11.58 -5.87
C HIS A 65 1.00 -12.92 -6.51
N ASN A 66 1.02 -14.01 -5.73
CA ASN A 66 0.67 -15.35 -6.20
C ASN A 66 -0.83 -15.69 -6.08
N MET A 67 -1.67 -14.74 -5.69
CA MET A 67 -3.09 -14.94 -5.44
C MET A 67 -3.91 -13.77 -5.98
N PRO A 68 -4.73 -13.95 -7.04
CA PRO A 68 -5.51 -12.87 -7.62
C PRO A 68 -6.38 -12.15 -6.58
N ALA A 69 -6.03 -10.88 -6.32
CA ALA A 69 -6.78 -9.97 -5.46
C ALA A 69 -7.09 -8.66 -6.17
N ILE A 70 -8.20 -8.07 -5.76
CA ILE A 70 -8.51 -6.67 -6.03
C ILE A 70 -8.00 -5.89 -4.82
N CYS A 71 -7.03 -5.00 -5.05
CA CYS A 71 -6.50 -4.10 -4.05
C CYS A 71 -7.38 -2.84 -3.97
N ILE A 72 -8.05 -2.66 -2.85
CA ILE A 72 -8.88 -1.50 -2.54
C ILE A 72 -8.02 -0.43 -1.86
N VAL A 73 -8.17 0.80 -2.32
CA VAL A 73 -7.50 1.99 -1.78
C VAL A 73 -8.50 3.13 -1.63
N ASP A 74 -8.25 4.07 -0.73
CA ASP A 74 -9.12 5.23 -0.47
C ASP A 74 -8.62 6.55 -1.07
N SER A 75 -7.35 6.61 -1.49
CA SER A 75 -6.83 7.73 -2.29
C SER A 75 -6.93 7.46 -3.79
N GLU A 76 -7.79 8.20 -4.48
CA GLU A 76 -7.95 8.11 -5.95
C GLU A 76 -6.64 8.38 -6.69
N ALA A 77 -5.82 9.28 -6.14
CA ALA A 77 -4.50 9.63 -6.67
C ALA A 77 -3.52 8.45 -6.72
N LEU A 78 -3.74 7.37 -5.95
CA LEU A 78 -2.90 6.18 -6.01
C LEU A 78 -3.00 5.43 -7.33
N ILE A 79 -4.15 5.46 -8.01
CA ILE A 79 -4.32 4.75 -9.28
C ILE A 79 -3.28 5.23 -10.31
N PRO A 80 -3.25 6.52 -10.70
CA PRO A 80 -2.27 6.98 -11.67
C PRO A 80 -0.83 6.90 -11.14
N MET A 81 -0.59 7.01 -9.83
CA MET A 81 0.74 6.82 -9.25
C MET A 81 1.25 5.39 -9.38
N TRP A 82 0.40 4.40 -9.10
CA TRP A 82 0.73 2.99 -9.27
C TRP A 82 0.94 2.65 -10.73
N GLU A 83 0.06 3.11 -11.62
CA GLU A 83 0.22 2.90 -13.05
C GLU A 83 1.52 3.51 -13.57
N ASN A 84 1.87 4.72 -13.11
CA ASN A 84 3.13 5.32 -13.47
C ASN A 84 4.30 4.50 -12.92
N LEU A 85 4.27 4.06 -11.67
CA LEU A 85 5.29 3.21 -11.06
C LEU A 85 5.53 1.93 -11.85
N MET A 86 4.47 1.19 -12.18
CA MET A 86 4.56 -0.10 -12.88
C MET A 86 5.05 0.01 -14.34
N ASN A 87 4.92 1.20 -14.95
CA ASN A 87 5.35 1.45 -16.33
C ASN A 87 6.67 2.23 -16.43
N THR A 88 7.28 2.64 -15.33
CA THR A 88 8.52 3.43 -15.34
C THR A 88 9.73 2.54 -15.54
N ASP A 89 10.61 2.90 -16.48
CA ASP A 89 11.94 2.30 -16.53
C ASP A 89 12.79 2.83 -15.36
N LYS A 90 13.38 1.91 -14.59
CA LYS A 90 14.31 2.20 -13.50
C LYS A 90 15.43 3.16 -13.92
N SER A 91 15.86 3.11 -15.18
CA SER A 91 16.92 3.98 -15.70
C SER A 91 16.54 5.47 -15.74
N GLU A 92 15.25 5.77 -15.72
CA GLU A 92 14.69 7.13 -15.83
C GLU A 92 14.50 7.82 -14.46
N GLU A 93 14.72 7.11 -13.34
CA GLU A 93 14.48 7.63 -11.99
C GLU A 93 15.77 7.95 -11.20
N PRO A 94 16.17 9.23 -11.13
CA PRO A 94 17.35 9.65 -10.36
C PRO A 94 17.10 9.71 -8.85
N ARG A 95 15.83 9.61 -8.39
CA ARG A 95 15.48 9.70 -6.96
C ARG A 95 15.68 8.35 -6.25
N SER A 96 16.37 8.38 -5.11
CA SER A 96 16.76 7.17 -4.37
C SER A 96 15.59 6.31 -3.90
N ARG A 97 14.49 6.92 -3.43
CA ARG A 97 13.33 6.19 -2.87
C ARG A 97 12.53 5.44 -3.93
N ARG A 98 12.09 6.13 -4.99
CA ARG A 98 11.34 5.51 -6.08
C ARG A 98 12.15 4.43 -6.79
N ARG A 99 13.45 4.63 -6.96
CA ARG A 99 14.37 3.61 -7.47
C ARG A 99 14.42 2.35 -6.59
N ARG A 100 14.43 2.49 -5.26
CA ARG A 100 14.34 1.34 -4.34
C ARG A 100 13.01 0.59 -4.46
N ILE A 101 11.90 1.33 -4.63
CA ILE A 101 10.59 0.70 -4.87
C ILE A 101 10.60 -0.08 -6.18
N LEU A 102 11.12 0.49 -7.27
CA LEU A 102 11.27 -0.21 -8.56
C LEU A 102 12.18 -1.44 -8.44
N ASP A 103 13.21 -1.37 -7.60
CA ASP A 103 14.06 -2.54 -7.29
C ASP A 103 13.29 -3.65 -6.60
N ILE A 104 12.42 -3.34 -5.64
CA ILE A 104 11.54 -4.31 -4.98
C ILE A 104 10.56 -4.91 -5.99
N VAL A 105 9.88 -4.07 -6.79
CA VAL A 105 8.95 -4.51 -7.85
C VAL A 105 9.62 -5.54 -8.76
N LYS A 106 10.85 -5.26 -9.20
CA LYS A 106 11.61 -6.17 -10.05
C LYS A 106 12.06 -7.44 -9.33
N GLN A 107 12.56 -7.34 -8.09
CA GLN A 107 13.03 -8.49 -7.31
C GLN A 107 11.90 -9.46 -6.95
N CYS A 108 10.70 -8.92 -6.72
CA CYS A 108 9.50 -9.68 -6.44
C CYS A 108 8.75 -10.13 -7.70
N GLU A 109 9.26 -9.81 -8.90
CA GLU A 109 8.63 -10.12 -10.20
C GLU A 109 7.16 -9.66 -10.27
N LEU A 110 6.84 -8.52 -9.64
CA LEU A 110 5.45 -8.08 -9.50
C LEU A 110 4.85 -7.71 -10.85
N GLU A 111 3.72 -8.34 -11.17
CA GLU A 111 2.86 -7.92 -12.26
C GLU A 111 1.91 -6.79 -11.82
N LYS A 112 1.30 -6.10 -12.78
CA LYS A 112 0.34 -5.03 -12.51
C LYS A 112 -0.86 -5.58 -11.74
N THR A 113 -0.96 -5.23 -10.46
CA THR A 113 -2.11 -5.59 -9.61
C THR A 113 -3.36 -4.79 -9.98
N SER A 114 -4.53 -5.44 -9.93
CA SER A 114 -5.83 -4.79 -10.08
C SER A 114 -6.15 -3.92 -8.89
N ILE A 115 -6.29 -2.62 -9.11
CA ILE A 115 -6.60 -1.64 -8.07
C ILE A 115 -8.00 -1.09 -8.28
N MET A 116 -8.73 -0.95 -7.18
CA MET A 116 -10.04 -0.30 -7.14
C MET A 116 -10.01 0.82 -6.11
N TRP A 117 -10.33 2.04 -6.53
CA TRP A 117 -10.57 3.11 -5.59
C TRP A 117 -12.00 3.04 -5.05
N LEU A 118 -12.16 3.21 -3.74
CA LEU A 118 -13.44 3.41 -3.09
C LEU A 118 -13.34 4.56 -2.06
N PRO A 119 -14.39 5.36 -1.85
CA PRO A 119 -14.37 6.41 -0.84
C PRO A 119 -14.11 5.84 0.58
N ARG A 120 -13.50 6.63 1.46
CA ARG A 120 -13.41 6.31 2.90
C ARG A 120 -14.80 6.02 3.48
N ASN A 121 -14.90 5.07 4.41
CA ASN A 121 -16.16 4.65 5.04
C ASN A 121 -17.21 4.05 4.08
N SER A 122 -16.82 3.65 2.87
CA SER A 122 -17.71 2.95 1.94
C SER A 122 -17.83 1.44 2.23
N ILE A 123 -16.80 0.85 2.82
CA ILE A 123 -16.75 -0.57 3.21
C ILE A 123 -16.03 -0.73 4.54
N ILE A 124 -16.46 -1.71 5.34
CA ILE A 124 -15.89 -2.01 6.68
C ILE A 124 -14.38 -2.25 6.59
N LEU A 125 -13.93 -2.95 5.54
CA LEU A 125 -12.52 -3.28 5.34
C LEU A 125 -11.62 -2.04 5.27
N MET A 126 -12.10 -0.95 4.67
CA MET A 126 -11.34 0.30 4.60
C MET A 126 -11.27 1.01 5.96
N ASP A 127 -12.32 0.94 6.76
CA ASP A 127 -12.34 1.55 8.10
C ASP A 127 -11.42 0.80 9.08
N GLU A 128 -11.28 -0.51 8.89
CA GLU A 128 -10.38 -1.35 9.68
C GLU A 128 -8.92 -1.10 9.31
N VAL A 129 -8.58 -1.04 8.01
CA VAL A 129 -7.20 -0.77 7.58
C VAL A 129 -6.75 0.65 7.94
N ASP A 130 -7.64 1.65 7.91
CA ASP A 130 -7.34 3.03 8.34
C ASP A 130 -7.00 3.09 9.83
N LYS A 131 -7.76 2.37 10.67
CA LYS A 131 -7.44 2.24 12.10
C LYS A 131 -6.10 1.54 12.32
N LEU A 132 -5.80 0.49 11.54
CA LEU A 132 -4.52 -0.19 11.62
C LEU A 132 -3.38 0.74 11.22
N ALA A 133 -3.53 1.54 10.16
CA ALA A 133 -2.51 2.48 9.70
C ALA A 133 -2.28 3.62 10.71
N LYS A 134 -3.33 4.09 11.39
CA LYS A 134 -3.21 5.13 12.44
C LYS A 134 -2.59 4.64 13.74
N ASN A 135 -2.76 3.35 14.05
CA ASN A 135 -2.25 2.71 15.28
C ASN A 135 -0.96 1.92 15.06
N ALA A 136 -0.45 1.89 13.82
CA ALA A 136 0.86 1.36 13.47
C ALA A 136 1.92 2.31 14.03
#